data_AF-A0A539D5U7-F1
#
_entry.id   AF-A0A539D5U7-F1
#
_cell.length_a   1.000
_cell.length_b   1.000
_cell.length_c   1.000
_cell.angle_alpha   90.00
_cell.angle_beta   90.00
_cell.angle_gamma   90.00
#
_symmetry.space_group_name_H-M   'P 1'
#
loop_
_entity.id
_entity.type
_entity.pdbx_description
1 polymer ?
#
loop_
_entity_poly.entity_id
_entity_poly.type
_entity_poly.pdbx_seq_one_letter_code
_entity_poly.pdbx_strand_id
1 'polypeptide(L)'
;MTTGISAADRARTIQVAVDPNRNADDIVSPGHVFPLVARDGGVLVRTGHTEAAVDISRMAGLTPAGVICEIMNDDGSMARMPDLVAFAQLHGLKIGTIADLIAYRRRTERYVERVMDTPFESIHGGPFRLMLYRNTIEGAEHIALVKGKIEAGRPTLVRMHQVDFAADILGHVEARQNYVPRALEAISAHAGAGVTVFLRDPDLHGLAERLAGVEKPAAVDRSIRNYGVGAQILLDLGVRDMIVMSSTRPNPAALEGYGLRIVGWRDMDGEDQS
;
A
#
# COMPACT_ATOMS: atom_id res chain seq x y z
N MET A 1 -41.73 -12.75 3.61
CA MET A 1 -41.64 -11.33 3.21
C MET A 1 -42.99 -10.86 2.72
N THR A 2 -43.28 -9.57 2.82
CA THR A 2 -44.49 -8.98 2.21
C THR A 2 -44.10 -8.10 1.02
N THR A 3 -43.86 -6.81 1.25
CA THR A 3 -43.46 -5.84 0.21
C THR A 3 -41.96 -5.72 0.05
N GLY A 4 -41.17 -6.15 1.05
CA GLY A 4 -39.71 -6.10 0.99
C GLY A 4 -39.07 -4.81 1.51
N ILE A 5 -39.84 -3.72 1.68
CA ILE A 5 -39.31 -2.40 2.10
C ILE A 5 -39.18 -2.26 3.63
N SER A 6 -39.91 -3.06 4.40
CA SER A 6 -39.90 -2.97 5.87
C SER A 6 -38.50 -3.23 6.44
N ALA A 7 -38.20 -2.71 7.63
CA ALA A 7 -36.91 -2.95 8.28
C ALA A 7 -36.66 -4.45 8.51
N ALA A 8 -37.71 -5.20 8.89
CA ALA A 8 -37.65 -6.65 9.08
C ALA A 8 -37.43 -7.41 7.76
N ASP A 9 -38.11 -7.03 6.68
CA ASP A 9 -37.89 -7.66 5.37
C ASP A 9 -36.47 -7.37 4.86
N ARG A 10 -36.00 -6.11 4.88
CA ARG A 10 -34.64 -5.75 4.43
C ARG A 10 -33.56 -6.46 5.25
N ALA A 11 -33.72 -6.53 6.57
CA ALA A 11 -32.83 -7.32 7.44
C ALA A 11 -32.84 -8.81 7.06
N ARG A 12 -34.00 -9.37 6.71
CA ARG A 12 -34.09 -10.76 6.24
C ARG A 12 -33.44 -10.98 4.87
N THR A 13 -33.55 -10.04 3.92
CA THR A 13 -32.82 -10.10 2.65
C THR A 13 -31.31 -10.15 2.90
N ILE A 14 -30.81 -9.26 3.77
CA ILE A 14 -29.38 -9.17 4.11
C ILE A 14 -28.91 -10.47 4.77
N GLN A 15 -29.65 -11.01 5.75
CA GLN A 15 -29.32 -12.28 6.40
C GLN A 15 -29.18 -13.44 5.40
N VAL A 16 -30.09 -13.53 4.42
CA VAL A 16 -30.04 -14.56 3.38
C VAL A 16 -28.86 -14.33 2.42
N ALA A 17 -28.56 -13.08 2.07
CA ALA A 17 -27.46 -12.72 1.18
C ALA A 17 -26.05 -12.94 1.75
N VAL A 18 -25.90 -13.05 3.08
CA VAL A 18 -24.60 -13.26 3.75
C VAL A 18 -24.45 -14.62 4.42
N ASP A 19 -25.46 -15.49 4.33
CA ASP A 19 -25.43 -16.87 4.85
C ASP A 19 -24.72 -17.78 3.83
N PRO A 20 -23.56 -18.38 4.17
CA PRO A 20 -22.78 -19.21 3.24
C PRO A 20 -23.48 -20.52 2.85
N ASN A 21 -24.62 -20.85 3.47
CA ASN A 21 -25.45 -22.01 3.13
C ASN A 21 -26.58 -21.66 2.14
N ARG A 22 -26.65 -20.41 1.66
CA ARG A 22 -27.63 -19.92 0.70
C ARG A 22 -27.05 -19.83 -0.70
N ASN A 23 -27.93 -19.84 -1.69
CA ASN A 23 -27.57 -19.74 -3.10
C ASN A 23 -28.44 -18.71 -3.83
N ALA A 24 -28.28 -18.61 -5.14
CA ALA A 24 -28.99 -17.63 -5.97
C ALA A 24 -30.53 -17.77 -5.91
N ASP A 25 -31.05 -18.99 -5.74
CA ASP A 25 -32.50 -19.25 -5.72
C ASP A 25 -33.16 -18.81 -4.40
N ASP A 26 -32.38 -18.57 -3.33
CA ASP A 26 -32.89 -18.00 -2.08
C ASP A 26 -33.18 -16.47 -2.19
N ILE A 27 -32.79 -15.81 -3.29
CA ILE A 27 -32.88 -14.36 -3.47
C ILE A 27 -33.55 -14.00 -4.80
N VAL A 28 -34.49 -13.06 -4.75
CA VAL A 28 -35.18 -12.54 -5.94
C VAL A 28 -34.69 -11.14 -6.31
N SER A 29 -34.76 -10.82 -7.60
CA SER A 29 -34.51 -9.48 -8.15
C SER A 29 -35.69 -9.06 -9.06
N PRO A 30 -36.12 -7.79 -9.07
CA PRO A 30 -35.62 -6.66 -8.26
C PRO A 30 -36.03 -6.73 -6.78
N GLY A 31 -35.45 -5.85 -5.95
CA GLY A 31 -35.73 -5.78 -4.51
C GLY A 31 -35.35 -4.42 -3.89
N HIS A 32 -35.44 -4.34 -2.55
CA HIS A 32 -35.24 -3.11 -1.77
C HIS A 32 -33.90 -3.06 -1.00
N VAL A 33 -32.96 -3.94 -1.36
CA VAL A 33 -31.58 -3.95 -0.87
C VAL A 33 -30.67 -3.92 -2.10
N PHE A 34 -29.69 -3.04 -2.09
CA PHE A 34 -28.83 -2.76 -3.24
C PHE A 34 -27.43 -3.35 -2.97
N PRO A 35 -27.11 -4.56 -3.45
CA PRO A 35 -25.81 -5.17 -3.21
C PRO A 35 -24.71 -4.39 -3.94
N LEU A 36 -23.59 -4.16 -3.25
CA LEU A 36 -22.40 -3.53 -3.80
C LEU A 36 -21.24 -4.52 -3.71
N VAL A 37 -20.47 -4.68 -4.80
CA VAL A 37 -19.30 -5.56 -4.85
C VAL A 37 -18.05 -4.76 -4.49
N ALA A 38 -17.41 -5.12 -3.38
CA ALA A 38 -16.09 -4.59 -3.03
C ALA A 38 -15.02 -5.17 -3.96
N ARG A 39 -13.96 -4.40 -4.22
CA ARG A 39 -12.77 -4.94 -4.90
C ARG A 39 -12.00 -5.90 -3.99
N ASP A 40 -11.45 -6.96 -4.58
CA ASP A 40 -10.43 -7.79 -3.93
C ASP A 40 -9.28 -6.90 -3.43
N GLY A 41 -8.74 -7.24 -2.25
CA GLY A 41 -7.79 -6.39 -1.53
C GLY A 41 -8.41 -5.25 -0.70
N GLY A 42 -9.67 -4.87 -0.95
CA GLY A 42 -10.41 -3.89 -0.15
C GLY A 42 -9.84 -2.47 -0.27
N VAL A 43 -9.78 -1.74 0.86
CA VAL A 43 -9.38 -0.31 0.88
C VAL A 43 -7.94 -0.06 0.43
N LEU A 44 -7.13 -1.12 0.38
CA LEU A 44 -5.76 -1.07 -0.12
C LEU A 44 -5.69 -0.96 -1.65
N VAL A 45 -6.75 -1.41 -2.35
CA VAL A 45 -6.91 -1.31 -3.82
C VAL A 45 -7.79 -0.13 -4.21
N ARG A 46 -8.94 0.05 -3.53
CA ARG A 46 -9.93 1.09 -3.82
C ARG A 46 -10.42 1.77 -2.55
N THR A 47 -10.25 3.09 -2.48
CA THR A 47 -10.65 3.92 -1.33
C THR A 47 -12.16 4.22 -1.33
N GLY A 48 -12.98 3.23 -0.93
CA GLY A 48 -14.44 3.34 -0.93
C GLY A 48 -15.11 2.82 0.35
N HIS A 49 -16.32 3.32 0.63
CA HIS A 49 -17.14 2.85 1.76
C HIS A 49 -17.54 1.37 1.61
N THR A 50 -17.73 0.90 0.36
CA THR A 50 -18.01 -0.51 0.04
C THR A 50 -16.87 -1.42 0.51
N GLU A 51 -15.63 -1.08 0.14
CA GLU A 51 -14.43 -1.79 0.57
C GLU A 51 -14.22 -1.70 2.08
N ALA A 52 -14.40 -0.52 2.68
CA ALA A 52 -14.22 -0.31 4.12
C ALA A 52 -15.19 -1.16 4.96
N ALA A 53 -16.46 -1.29 4.56
CA ALA A 53 -17.45 -2.09 5.26
C ALA A 53 -17.10 -3.59 5.25
N VAL A 54 -16.63 -4.10 4.10
CA VAL A 54 -16.17 -5.48 3.96
C VAL A 54 -14.90 -5.74 4.78
N ASP A 55 -13.96 -4.81 4.75
CA ASP A 55 -12.69 -4.94 5.46
C ASP A 55 -12.84 -4.91 6.98
N ILE A 56 -13.67 -4.00 7.52
CA ILE A 56 -13.96 -3.94 8.96
C ILE A 56 -14.59 -5.25 9.44
N SER A 57 -15.57 -5.81 8.70
CA SER A 57 -16.17 -7.10 9.04
C SER A 57 -15.15 -8.24 9.03
N ARG A 58 -14.26 -8.28 8.02
CA ARG A 58 -13.16 -9.27 7.95
C ARG A 58 -12.20 -9.13 9.13
N MET A 59 -11.80 -7.91 9.47
CA MET A 59 -10.91 -7.62 10.61
C MET A 59 -11.53 -7.96 11.96
N ALA A 60 -12.87 -7.96 12.06
CA ALA A 60 -13.61 -8.43 13.23
C ALA A 60 -13.75 -9.97 13.30
N GLY A 61 -13.21 -10.72 12.34
CA GLY A 61 -13.35 -12.18 12.26
C GLY A 61 -14.74 -12.66 11.82
N LEU A 62 -15.54 -11.78 11.19
CA LEU A 62 -16.88 -12.07 10.70
C LEU A 62 -16.87 -12.36 9.18
N THR A 63 -18.01 -12.81 8.64
CA THR A 63 -18.25 -12.87 7.20
C THR A 63 -17.88 -11.52 6.56
N PRO A 64 -17.11 -11.48 5.45
CA PRO A 64 -16.64 -10.24 4.82
C PRO A 64 -17.77 -9.55 4.03
N ALA A 65 -18.81 -9.13 4.74
CA ALA A 65 -19.98 -8.43 4.23
C ALA A 65 -20.40 -7.36 5.25
N GLY A 66 -20.96 -6.24 4.77
CA GLY A 66 -21.36 -5.12 5.62
C GLY A 66 -22.58 -4.41 5.04
N VAL A 67 -23.31 -3.70 5.92
CA VAL A 67 -24.46 -2.87 5.56
C VAL A 67 -24.05 -1.42 5.79
N ILE A 68 -24.23 -0.58 4.76
CA ILE A 68 -23.94 0.85 4.82
C ILE A 68 -25.14 1.67 4.36
N CYS A 69 -25.24 2.88 4.89
CA CYS A 69 -26.19 3.92 4.50
C CYS A 69 -25.58 5.25 4.92
N GLU A 70 -25.63 6.26 4.05
CA GLU A 70 -25.13 7.59 4.37
C GLU A 70 -26.01 8.29 5.41
N ILE A 71 -25.38 9.07 6.29
CA ILE A 71 -26.07 9.92 7.27
C ILE A 71 -26.38 11.27 6.62
N MET A 72 -27.64 11.68 6.70
CA MET A 72 -28.12 13.00 6.27
C MET A 72 -28.52 13.82 7.49
N ASN A 73 -28.40 15.14 7.37
CA ASN A 73 -28.93 16.10 8.33
C ASN A 73 -30.46 16.22 8.14
N ASP A 74 -31.17 16.73 9.15
CA ASP A 74 -32.63 16.89 9.13
C ASP A 74 -33.14 17.83 8.03
N ASP A 75 -32.29 18.71 7.49
CA ASP A 75 -32.57 19.59 6.36
C ASP A 75 -32.42 18.89 4.98
N GLY A 76 -32.08 17.60 4.97
CA GLY A 76 -31.83 16.80 3.76
C GLY A 76 -30.43 16.98 3.16
N SER A 77 -29.54 17.77 3.79
CA SER A 77 -28.14 17.87 3.37
C SER A 77 -27.32 16.66 3.83
N MET A 78 -26.19 16.39 3.15
CA MET A 78 -25.28 15.32 3.55
C MET A 78 -24.45 15.73 4.77
N ALA A 79 -24.50 14.94 5.85
CA ALA A 79 -23.75 15.21 7.07
C ALA A 79 -22.23 15.26 6.81
N ARG A 80 -21.55 16.24 7.41
CA ARG A 80 -20.09 16.45 7.31
C ARG A 80 -19.41 16.07 8.62
N MET A 81 -18.07 16.08 8.64
CA MET A 81 -17.29 15.60 9.79
C MET A 81 -17.71 16.22 11.15
N PRO A 82 -18.03 17.52 11.28
CA PRO A 82 -18.54 18.07 12.54
C PRO A 82 -19.88 17.45 12.96
N ASP A 83 -20.82 17.34 12.04
CA ASP A 83 -22.15 16.75 12.25
C ASP A 83 -22.04 15.27 12.64
N LEU A 84 -21.18 14.52 11.94
CA LEU A 84 -20.90 13.10 12.21
C LEU A 84 -20.26 12.86 13.58
N VAL A 85 -19.39 13.77 14.05
CA VAL A 85 -18.82 13.69 15.40
C VAL A 85 -19.89 13.91 16.46
N ALA A 86 -20.78 14.90 16.28
CA ALA A 86 -21.89 15.13 17.20
C ALA A 86 -22.90 13.96 17.21
N PHE A 87 -23.26 13.45 16.03
CA PHE A 87 -24.13 12.28 15.87
C PHE A 87 -23.53 11.02 16.53
N ALA A 88 -22.23 10.78 16.32
CA ALA A 88 -21.54 9.64 16.93
C ALA A 88 -21.53 9.73 18.47
N GLN A 89 -21.29 10.92 19.03
CA GLN A 89 -21.36 11.14 20.49
C GLN A 89 -22.78 10.93 21.03
N LEU A 90 -23.81 11.47 20.36
CA LEU A 90 -25.21 11.33 20.77
C LEU A 90 -25.67 9.87 20.84
N HIS A 91 -25.24 9.04 19.87
CA HIS A 91 -25.65 7.65 19.75
C HIS A 91 -24.65 6.63 20.33
N GLY A 92 -23.55 7.08 20.94
CA GLY A 92 -22.52 6.19 21.51
C GLY A 92 -21.74 5.39 20.46
N LEU A 93 -21.66 5.90 19.23
CA LEU A 93 -20.97 5.26 18.10
C LEU A 93 -19.50 5.70 18.04
N LYS A 94 -18.67 4.87 17.40
CA LYS A 94 -17.27 5.20 17.06
C LYS A 94 -17.22 5.84 15.68
N ILE A 95 -16.26 6.74 15.48
CA ILE A 95 -15.94 7.35 14.18
C ILE A 95 -14.49 7.04 13.80
N GLY A 96 -14.21 6.95 12.50
CA GLY A 96 -12.87 6.72 11.95
C GLY A 96 -12.86 6.99 10.45
N THR A 97 -11.69 7.22 9.87
CA THR A 97 -11.56 7.51 8.43
C THR A 97 -11.10 6.30 7.63
N ILE A 98 -11.39 6.28 6.32
CA ILE A 98 -10.83 5.29 5.40
C ILE A 98 -9.30 5.39 5.36
N ALA A 99 -8.73 6.59 5.51
CA ALA A 99 -7.28 6.79 5.58
C ALA A 99 -6.65 6.11 6.81
N ASP A 100 -7.29 6.20 7.98
CA ASP A 100 -6.86 5.49 9.20
C ASP A 100 -6.96 3.97 9.03
N LEU A 101 -8.02 3.49 8.38
CA LEU A 101 -8.19 2.06 8.09
C LEU A 101 -7.09 1.54 7.14
N ILE A 102 -6.76 2.30 6.09
CA ILE A 102 -5.63 2.00 5.18
C ILE A 102 -4.31 1.97 5.96
N ALA A 103 -4.05 2.99 6.78
CA ALA A 103 -2.82 3.07 7.59
C ALA A 103 -2.74 1.94 8.63
N TYR A 104 -3.86 1.55 9.23
CA TYR A 104 -3.96 0.40 10.13
C TYR A 104 -3.63 -0.89 9.39
N ARG A 105 -4.38 -1.22 8.32
CA ARG A 105 -4.20 -2.46 7.54
C ARG A 105 -2.78 -2.58 7.00
N ARG A 106 -2.20 -1.50 6.46
CA ARG A 106 -0.80 -1.51 5.96
C ARG A 106 0.25 -1.84 7.02
N ARG A 107 0.01 -1.44 8.28
CA ARG A 107 0.89 -1.70 9.43
C ARG A 107 0.68 -3.08 10.04
N THR A 108 -0.55 -3.60 10.05
CA THR A 108 -0.89 -4.85 10.77
C THR A 108 -0.95 -6.09 9.89
N GLU A 109 -1.19 -5.95 8.59
CA GLU A 109 -1.33 -7.07 7.65
C GLU A 109 -0.08 -7.21 6.79
N ARG A 110 0.43 -8.43 6.68
CA ARG A 110 1.50 -8.77 5.73
C ARG A 110 0.88 -9.13 4.38
N TYR A 111 1.24 -8.39 3.34
CA TYR A 111 0.77 -8.60 1.96
C TYR A 111 1.93 -8.72 0.95
N VAL A 112 3.15 -8.90 1.45
CA VAL A 112 4.34 -9.13 0.65
C VAL A 112 5.01 -10.46 1.02
N GLU A 113 5.14 -11.33 0.02
CA GLU A 113 5.68 -12.69 0.15
C GLU A 113 6.96 -12.85 -0.67
N ARG A 114 8.00 -13.46 -0.09
CA ARG A 114 9.25 -13.77 -0.79
C ARG A 114 9.06 -15.05 -1.61
N VAL A 115 9.10 -14.93 -2.94
CA VAL A 115 8.86 -16.05 -3.87
C VAL A 115 10.15 -16.62 -4.47
N MET A 116 11.28 -15.91 -4.37
CA MET A 116 12.59 -16.40 -4.81
C MET A 116 13.72 -15.78 -3.98
N ASP A 117 14.83 -16.49 -3.82
CA ASP A 117 16.10 -16.00 -3.26
C ASP A 117 17.28 -16.72 -3.94
N THR A 118 18.08 -15.99 -4.70
CA THR A 118 19.13 -16.53 -5.58
C THR A 118 20.38 -15.62 -5.61
N PRO A 119 21.60 -16.14 -5.83
CA PRO A 119 22.75 -15.31 -6.21
C PRO A 119 22.45 -14.51 -7.49
N PHE A 120 23.02 -13.32 -7.59
CA PHE A 120 22.90 -12.43 -8.74
C PHE A 120 24.17 -11.59 -8.93
N GLU A 121 24.71 -11.61 -10.14
CA GLU A 121 25.84 -10.78 -10.56
C GLU A 121 25.33 -9.61 -11.40
N SER A 122 25.80 -8.39 -11.13
CA SER A 122 25.48 -7.22 -11.94
C SER A 122 26.74 -6.66 -12.60
N ILE A 123 26.57 -6.02 -13.77
CA ILE A 123 27.63 -5.22 -14.38
C ILE A 123 27.90 -3.91 -13.61
N HIS A 124 27.00 -3.53 -12.69
CA HIS A 124 27.07 -2.34 -11.84
C HIS A 124 27.48 -2.67 -10.39
N GLY A 125 28.28 -3.73 -10.20
CA GLY A 125 28.76 -4.18 -8.89
C GLY A 125 28.16 -5.52 -8.44
N GLY A 126 28.56 -5.97 -7.25
CA GLY A 126 28.21 -7.27 -6.70
C GLY A 126 29.35 -7.91 -5.91
N PRO A 127 29.21 -9.19 -5.52
CA PRO A 127 28.06 -10.06 -5.76
C PRO A 127 26.84 -9.67 -4.91
N PHE A 128 25.63 -9.96 -5.40
CA PHE A 128 24.37 -9.73 -4.70
C PHE A 128 23.59 -11.03 -4.44
N ARG A 129 22.66 -10.98 -3.49
CA ARG A 129 21.49 -11.87 -3.43
C ARG A 129 20.28 -11.15 -3.99
N LEU A 130 19.66 -11.72 -5.02
CA LEU A 130 18.38 -11.27 -5.55
C LEU A 130 17.25 -11.99 -4.83
N MET A 131 16.32 -11.23 -4.28
CA MET A 131 15.09 -11.74 -3.68
C MET A 131 13.88 -11.16 -4.42
N LEU A 132 13.05 -12.04 -4.96
CA LEU A 132 11.82 -11.68 -5.65
C LEU A 132 10.67 -11.70 -4.63
N TYR A 133 9.88 -10.64 -4.62
CA TYR A 133 8.75 -10.45 -3.74
C TYR A 133 7.47 -10.25 -4.54
N ARG A 134 6.39 -10.93 -4.16
CA ARG A 134 5.06 -10.75 -4.73
C ARG A 134 4.15 -10.01 -3.76
N ASN A 135 3.49 -8.97 -4.24
CA ASN A 135 2.38 -8.31 -3.56
C ASN A 135 1.12 -9.17 -3.75
N THR A 136 0.55 -9.71 -2.67
CA THR A 136 -0.61 -10.61 -2.72
C THR A 136 -1.93 -9.88 -3.00
N ILE A 137 -1.94 -8.55 -2.91
CA ILE A 137 -3.11 -7.71 -3.19
C ILE A 137 -3.21 -7.36 -4.68
N GLU A 138 -2.08 -7.01 -5.30
CA GLU A 138 -2.04 -6.47 -6.67
C GLU A 138 -1.43 -7.43 -7.68
N GLY A 139 -0.83 -8.54 -7.23
CA GLY A 139 -0.08 -9.48 -8.07
C GLY A 139 1.25 -8.93 -8.60
N ALA A 140 1.59 -7.67 -8.30
CA ALA A 140 2.84 -7.06 -8.73
C ALA A 140 4.05 -7.73 -8.07
N GLU A 141 5.12 -7.92 -8.86
CA GLU A 141 6.38 -8.45 -8.38
C GLU A 141 7.45 -7.34 -8.31
N HIS A 142 8.23 -7.38 -7.23
CA HIS A 142 9.25 -6.40 -6.84
C HIS A 142 10.54 -7.14 -6.50
N ILE A 143 11.69 -6.50 -6.66
CA ILE A 143 13.01 -7.13 -6.43
C ILE A 143 13.75 -6.41 -5.30
N ALA A 144 14.42 -7.15 -4.43
CA ALA A 144 15.48 -6.62 -3.57
C ALA A 144 16.83 -7.23 -3.98
N LEU A 145 17.83 -6.39 -4.24
CA LEU A 145 19.23 -6.79 -4.34
C LEU A 145 19.92 -6.49 -3.02
N VAL A 146 20.48 -7.52 -2.39
CA VAL A 146 21.09 -7.46 -1.05
C VAL A 146 22.57 -7.75 -1.15
N LYS A 147 23.40 -6.87 -0.57
CA LYS A 147 24.84 -7.03 -0.40
C LYS A 147 25.16 -7.31 1.07
N GLY A 148 25.97 -8.34 1.31
CA GLY A 148 26.39 -8.73 2.66
C GLY A 148 25.26 -9.33 3.51
N LYS A 149 25.49 -9.43 4.82
CA LYS A 149 24.54 -9.95 5.80
C LYS A 149 23.96 -8.81 6.63
N ILE A 150 22.63 -8.69 6.66
CA ILE A 150 21.91 -7.73 7.49
C ILE A 150 21.98 -8.19 8.95
N GLU A 151 22.41 -7.31 9.85
CA GLU A 151 22.64 -7.60 11.27
C GLU A 151 21.82 -6.66 12.15
N ALA A 152 21.12 -7.21 13.14
CA ALA A 152 20.33 -6.41 14.08
C ALA A 152 21.23 -5.42 14.85
N GLY A 153 20.80 -4.17 14.93
CA GLY A 153 21.55 -3.09 15.61
C GLY A 153 22.67 -2.45 14.78
N ARG A 154 22.86 -2.84 13.51
CA ARG A 154 23.73 -2.12 12.56
C ARG A 154 22.91 -1.47 11.45
N PRO A 155 23.10 -0.17 11.17
CA PRO A 155 22.41 0.49 10.06
C PRO A 155 22.75 -0.16 8.72
N THR A 156 21.72 -0.42 7.92
CA THR A 156 21.87 -0.93 6.53
C THR A 156 21.80 0.23 5.55
N LEU A 157 22.66 0.25 4.53
CA LEU A 157 22.56 1.24 3.45
C LEU A 157 21.41 0.85 2.50
N VAL A 158 20.34 1.64 2.45
CA VAL A 158 19.10 1.30 1.73
C VAL A 158 18.82 2.27 0.61
N ARG A 159 18.65 1.76 -0.61
CA ARG A 159 18.07 2.46 -1.74
C ARG A 159 16.65 1.96 -2.00
N MET A 160 15.66 2.83 -1.84
CA MET A 160 14.32 2.62 -2.40
C MET A 160 14.29 3.23 -3.80
N HIS A 161 13.98 2.41 -4.81
CA HIS A 161 13.94 2.85 -6.20
C HIS A 161 12.63 2.40 -6.86
N GLN A 162 11.80 3.37 -7.27
CA GLN A 162 10.65 3.10 -8.13
C GLN A 162 11.15 3.04 -9.57
N VAL A 163 10.90 1.92 -10.25
CA VAL A 163 11.38 1.66 -11.61
C VAL A 163 10.72 2.62 -12.60
N ASP A 164 11.53 3.35 -13.35
CA ASP A 164 11.12 4.25 -14.43
C ASP A 164 11.54 3.63 -15.77
N PHE A 165 10.56 3.10 -16.50
CA PHE A 165 10.82 2.44 -17.79
C PHE A 165 11.55 3.35 -18.80
N ALA A 166 11.26 4.66 -18.80
CA ALA A 166 11.90 5.59 -19.73
C ALA A 166 13.34 5.92 -19.29
N ALA A 167 13.59 6.06 -17.99
CA ALA A 167 14.93 6.40 -17.48
C ALA A 167 15.86 5.18 -17.41
N ASP A 168 15.40 4.10 -16.78
CA ASP A 168 16.25 2.96 -16.38
C ASP A 168 16.45 1.94 -17.51
N ILE A 169 15.50 1.85 -18.45
CA ILE A 169 15.54 0.88 -19.57
C ILE A 169 15.82 1.57 -20.92
N LEU A 170 15.15 2.70 -21.20
CA LEU A 170 15.30 3.42 -22.49
C LEU A 170 16.34 4.54 -22.49
N GLY A 171 16.90 4.92 -21.33
CA GLY A 171 17.94 5.95 -21.24
C GLY A 171 17.48 7.36 -21.59
N HIS A 172 16.24 7.73 -21.27
CA HIS A 172 15.68 9.05 -21.62
C HIS A 172 16.47 10.21 -21.02
N VAL A 173 16.93 11.12 -21.89
CA VAL A 173 17.97 12.11 -21.58
C VAL A 173 17.55 13.13 -20.51
N GLU A 174 16.27 13.52 -20.48
CA GLU A 174 15.75 14.52 -19.52
C GLU A 174 15.29 13.88 -18.18
N ALA A 175 15.44 12.57 -18.02
CA ALA A 175 15.16 11.87 -16.76
C ALA A 175 16.39 11.76 -15.86
N ARG A 176 16.18 11.15 -14.69
CA ARG A 176 17.19 10.88 -13.65
C ARG A 176 18.14 9.74 -14.07
N GLN A 177 18.96 10.00 -15.09
CA GLN A 177 19.90 9.03 -15.65
C GLN A 177 20.82 8.40 -14.59
N ASN A 178 21.20 7.15 -14.83
CA ASN A 178 22.23 6.41 -14.08
C ASN A 178 21.95 6.20 -12.58
N TYR A 179 20.74 6.46 -12.10
CA TYR A 179 20.38 6.24 -10.69
C TYR A 179 20.48 4.77 -10.26
N VAL A 180 20.17 3.81 -11.15
CA VAL A 180 20.32 2.37 -10.88
C VAL A 180 21.80 1.96 -10.84
N PRO A 181 22.63 2.20 -11.88
CA PRO A 181 24.07 1.96 -11.83
C PRO A 181 24.74 2.49 -10.56
N ARG A 182 24.59 3.80 -10.29
CA ARG A 182 25.24 4.48 -9.17
C ARG A 182 24.83 3.91 -7.81
N ALA A 183 23.55 3.56 -7.64
CA ALA A 183 23.08 2.96 -6.40
C ALA A 183 23.65 1.56 -6.17
N LEU A 184 23.75 0.73 -7.23
CA LEU A 184 24.33 -0.61 -7.13
C LEU A 184 25.84 -0.55 -6.88
N GLU A 185 26.55 0.37 -7.54
CA GLU A 185 27.98 0.61 -7.33
C GLU A 185 28.25 1.06 -5.88
N ALA A 186 27.50 2.05 -5.39
CA ALA A 186 27.65 2.56 -4.02
C ALA A 186 27.26 1.54 -2.94
N ILE A 187 26.23 0.70 -3.17
CA ILE A 187 25.89 -0.41 -2.26
C ILE A 187 26.91 -1.55 -2.32
N SER A 188 27.48 -1.84 -3.50
CA SER A 188 28.56 -2.81 -3.66
C SER A 188 29.82 -2.39 -2.92
N ALA A 189 30.19 -1.10 -3.02
CA ALA A 189 31.36 -0.52 -2.37
C ALA A 189 31.19 -0.29 -0.86
N HIS A 190 29.96 -0.22 -0.35
CA HIS A 190 29.68 -0.01 1.07
C HIS A 190 30.24 -1.17 1.91
N ALA A 191 30.99 -0.88 2.98
CA ALA A 191 31.62 -1.92 3.80
C ALA A 191 30.61 -2.85 4.50
N GLY A 192 29.49 -2.30 4.98
CA GLY A 192 28.45 -3.03 5.72
C GLY A 192 27.48 -3.81 4.83
N ALA A 193 26.26 -3.98 5.34
CA ALA A 193 25.13 -4.51 4.57
C ALA A 193 24.46 -3.39 3.76
N GLY A 194 23.95 -3.72 2.57
CA GLY A 194 23.16 -2.78 1.79
C GLY A 194 22.09 -3.45 0.94
N VAL A 195 21.03 -2.70 0.64
CA VAL A 195 19.83 -3.20 -0.04
C VAL A 195 19.34 -2.17 -1.05
N THR A 196 19.18 -2.56 -2.31
CA THR A 196 18.37 -1.82 -3.29
C THR A 196 17.04 -2.54 -3.48
N VAL A 197 15.93 -1.88 -3.15
CA VAL A 197 14.58 -2.37 -3.44
C VAL A 197 14.05 -1.67 -4.69
N PHE A 198 13.75 -2.46 -5.72
CA PHE A 198 13.13 -2.07 -6.97
C PHE A 198 11.62 -2.29 -6.91
N LEU A 199 10.89 -1.19 -6.72
CA LEU A 199 9.43 -1.17 -6.76
C LEU A 199 8.97 -0.95 -8.19
N ARG A 200 8.56 -2.04 -8.85
CA ARG A 200 7.85 -2.00 -10.13
C ARG A 200 6.45 -1.40 -9.96
N ASP A 201 6.14 -0.32 -10.68
CA ASP A 201 4.76 0.05 -11.01
C ASP A 201 4.34 -0.88 -12.18
N PRO A 202 3.26 -1.68 -12.07
CA PRO A 202 2.81 -2.53 -13.17
C PRO A 202 2.32 -1.72 -14.38
N ASP A 203 1.88 -0.47 -14.15
CA ASP A 203 1.30 0.40 -15.17
C ASP A 203 2.25 1.52 -15.60
N LEU A 204 2.31 1.80 -16.90
CA LEU A 204 3.07 2.94 -17.45
C LEU A 204 2.41 4.31 -17.19
N HIS A 205 1.40 4.38 -16.33
CA HIS A 205 0.60 5.59 -16.12
C HIS A 205 1.44 6.76 -15.58
N GLY A 206 2.47 6.50 -14.77
CA GLY A 206 3.39 7.55 -14.29
C GLY A 206 4.29 8.13 -15.40
N LEU A 207 4.57 7.36 -16.45
CA LEU A 207 5.24 7.86 -17.66
C LEU A 207 4.27 8.69 -18.51
N ALA A 208 3.03 8.21 -18.68
CA ALA A 208 1.99 8.92 -19.42
C ALA A 208 1.66 10.29 -18.79
N GLU A 209 1.48 10.37 -17.47
CA GLU A 209 1.27 11.63 -16.73
C GLU A 209 2.40 12.64 -16.97
N ARG A 210 3.66 12.18 -16.91
CA ARG A 210 4.84 13.03 -17.14
C ARG A 210 4.91 13.56 -18.57
N LEU A 211 4.68 12.70 -19.57
CA LEU A 211 4.67 13.09 -20.97
C LEU A 211 3.48 14.02 -21.30
N ALA A 212 2.36 13.88 -20.58
CA ALA A 212 1.20 14.76 -20.68
C ALA A 212 1.31 16.06 -19.85
N GLY A 213 2.41 16.25 -19.10
CA GLY A 213 2.63 17.45 -18.28
C GLY A 213 1.70 17.60 -17.06
N VAL A 214 1.09 16.51 -16.57
CA VAL A 214 0.10 16.55 -15.48
C VAL A 214 0.78 16.72 -14.12
N GLU A 215 0.53 17.83 -13.44
CA GLU A 215 1.12 18.13 -12.13
C GLU A 215 0.50 17.32 -10.96
N LYS A 216 1.00 16.10 -10.77
CA LYS A 216 1.36 15.49 -9.46
C LYS A 216 0.34 14.79 -8.53
N PRO A 217 -1.02 14.88 -8.56
CA PRO A 217 -1.84 14.34 -7.47
C PRO A 217 -1.73 12.81 -7.32
N ALA A 218 -1.81 12.10 -8.44
CA ALA A 218 -1.71 10.64 -8.49
C ALA A 218 -0.31 10.10 -8.11
N ALA A 219 0.72 10.94 -8.16
CA ALA A 219 2.07 10.58 -7.71
C ALA A 219 2.17 10.48 -6.18
N VAL A 220 1.37 11.26 -5.45
CA VAL A 220 1.36 11.24 -3.97
C VAL A 220 0.76 9.93 -3.46
N ASP A 221 -0.40 9.51 -3.95
CA ASP A 221 -1.05 8.27 -3.51
C ASP A 221 -0.22 7.02 -3.88
N ARG A 222 0.39 7.02 -5.08
CA ARG A 222 1.38 6.00 -5.46
C ARG A 222 2.61 5.97 -4.55
N SER A 223 3.13 7.13 -4.16
CA SER A 223 4.26 7.21 -3.21
C SER A 223 3.90 6.55 -1.87
N ILE A 224 2.73 6.86 -1.31
CA ILE A 224 2.27 6.28 -0.02
C ILE A 224 2.01 4.77 -0.14
N ARG A 225 1.50 4.29 -1.30
CA ARG A 225 1.36 2.86 -1.61
C ARG A 225 2.72 2.14 -1.67
N ASN A 226 3.67 2.72 -2.40
CA ASN A 226 5.03 2.21 -2.60
C ASN A 226 5.82 2.13 -1.28
N TYR A 227 5.66 3.09 -0.37
CA TYR A 227 6.28 3.04 0.96
C TYR A 227 5.85 1.81 1.77
N GLY A 228 4.58 1.39 1.70
CA GLY A 228 4.09 0.21 2.43
C GLY A 228 4.70 -1.10 1.94
N VAL A 229 4.72 -1.32 0.62
CA VAL A 229 5.38 -2.49 0.00
C VAL A 229 6.87 -2.50 0.36
N GLY A 230 7.56 -1.37 0.16
CA GLY A 230 8.98 -1.24 0.45
C GLY A 230 9.32 -1.50 1.92
N ALA A 231 8.51 -1.00 2.85
CA ALA A 231 8.67 -1.24 4.28
C ALA A 231 8.55 -2.72 4.64
N GLN A 232 7.57 -3.45 4.08
CA GLN A 232 7.42 -4.89 4.35
C GLN A 232 8.58 -5.72 3.77
N ILE A 233 9.10 -5.36 2.59
CA ILE A 233 10.32 -5.97 2.04
C ILE A 233 11.49 -5.76 2.99
N LEU A 234 11.75 -4.53 3.43
CA LEU A 234 12.85 -4.22 4.35
C LEU A 234 12.72 -4.95 5.70
N LEU A 235 11.51 -5.05 6.25
CA LEU A 235 11.25 -5.82 7.48
C LEU A 235 11.50 -7.31 7.32
N ASP A 236 11.09 -7.92 6.19
CA ASP A 236 11.32 -9.34 5.90
C ASP A 236 12.81 -9.66 5.64
N LEU A 237 13.56 -8.68 5.13
CA LEU A 237 15.02 -8.71 5.06
C LEU A 237 15.71 -8.56 6.42
N GLY A 238 14.97 -8.20 7.47
CA GLY A 238 15.50 -7.96 8.83
C GLY A 238 16.07 -6.56 9.06
N VAL A 239 15.88 -5.62 8.12
CA VAL A 239 16.30 -4.22 8.30
C VAL A 239 15.44 -3.57 9.40
N ARG A 240 16.09 -2.77 10.25
CA ARG A 240 15.43 -1.97 11.30
C ARG A 240 15.92 -0.53 11.26
N ASP A 241 17.24 -0.37 11.32
CA ASP A 241 17.90 0.92 11.17
C ASP A 241 18.52 1.02 9.78
N MET A 242 18.33 2.16 9.11
CA MET A 242 18.86 2.36 7.76
C MET A 242 19.44 3.76 7.53
N ILE A 243 20.46 3.80 6.68
CA ILE A 243 20.94 5.02 6.02
C ILE A 243 20.29 5.02 4.64
N VAL A 244 19.42 5.99 4.35
CA VAL A 244 18.69 6.03 3.07
C VAL A 244 19.53 6.70 1.99
N MET A 245 19.62 6.11 0.80
CA MET A 245 20.24 6.70 -0.38
C MET A 245 19.18 7.32 -1.30
N SER A 246 19.12 8.65 -1.35
CA SER A 246 18.05 9.39 -2.03
C SER A 246 18.53 10.75 -2.53
N SER A 247 18.08 11.18 -3.72
CA SER A 247 18.34 12.55 -4.21
C SER A 247 17.42 13.61 -3.61
N THR A 248 16.44 13.22 -2.80
CA THR A 248 15.58 14.13 -2.02
C THR A 248 15.57 13.72 -0.56
N ARG A 249 15.56 14.69 0.35
CA ARG A 249 15.55 14.44 1.80
C ARG A 249 14.42 13.46 2.17
N PRO A 250 14.71 12.32 2.83
CA PRO A 250 13.68 11.36 3.21
C PRO A 250 12.79 11.93 4.31
N ASN A 251 11.53 11.48 4.36
CA ASN A 251 10.59 11.81 5.43
C ASN A 251 10.56 10.68 6.47
N PRO A 252 11.10 10.86 7.70
CA PRO A 252 11.14 9.80 8.72
C PRO A 252 9.75 9.28 9.11
N ALA A 253 8.77 10.18 9.23
CA ALA A 253 7.42 9.85 9.71
C ALA A 253 6.67 8.85 8.79
N ALA A 254 7.08 8.72 7.53
CA ALA A 254 6.47 7.77 6.58
C ALA A 254 6.83 6.30 6.88
N LEU A 255 7.92 6.03 7.59
CA LEU A 255 8.45 4.67 7.83
C LEU A 255 8.45 4.26 9.31
N GLU A 256 8.44 5.22 10.25
CA GLU A 256 8.35 4.94 11.70
C GLU A 256 7.14 4.04 12.05
N GLY A 257 6.00 4.24 11.39
CA GLY A 257 4.80 3.44 11.58
C GLY A 257 4.95 1.95 11.27
N TYR A 258 6.01 1.55 10.55
CA TYR A 258 6.35 0.15 10.24
C TYR A 258 7.43 -0.42 11.18
N GLY A 259 7.94 0.36 12.14
CA GLY A 259 9.06 -0.06 12.99
C GLY A 259 10.41 -0.08 12.26
N LEU A 260 10.56 0.83 11.29
CA LEU A 260 11.79 1.14 10.56
C LEU A 260 12.26 2.54 10.94
N ARG A 261 13.57 2.73 11.14
CA ARG A 261 14.17 4.02 11.54
C ARG A 261 15.20 4.48 10.52
N ILE A 262 15.06 5.71 10.07
CA ILE A 262 16.07 6.40 9.25
C ILE A 262 17.07 7.05 10.21
N VAL A 263 18.31 6.58 10.21
CA VAL A 263 19.39 7.08 11.10
C VAL A 263 20.42 7.92 10.36
N GLY A 264 20.31 8.03 9.04
CA GLY A 264 21.16 8.85 8.18
C GLY A 264 20.61 8.95 6.76
N TRP A 265 21.12 9.91 6.00
CA TRP A 265 20.77 10.14 4.60
C TRP A 265 22.05 10.32 3.78
N ARG A 266 22.11 9.67 2.62
CA ARG A 266 23.11 9.89 1.58
C ARG A 266 22.43 10.33 0.29
N ASP A 267 23.10 11.18 -0.46
CA ASP A 267 22.70 11.50 -1.83
C ASP A 267 23.03 10.35 -2.81
N MET A 268 23.01 10.65 -4.11
CA MET A 268 23.36 9.68 -5.16
C MET A 268 24.86 9.63 -5.48
N ASP A 269 25.65 10.57 -4.96
CA ASP A 269 27.11 10.65 -5.02
C ASP A 269 27.74 9.85 -3.86
N GLY A 270 26.95 9.54 -2.85
CA GLY A 270 27.29 8.70 -1.71
C GLY A 270 27.77 9.50 -0.49
N GLU A 271 27.69 10.83 -0.55
CA GLU A 271 28.08 11.73 0.53
C GLU A 271 27.02 11.74 1.64
N ASP A 272 27.47 11.74 2.90
CA ASP A 272 26.58 11.82 4.06
C ASP A 272 26.02 13.24 4.20
N GLN A 273 24.69 13.38 4.17
CA GLN A 273 23.97 14.65 4.20
C GLN A 273 23.40 14.94 5.61
N SER A 274 23.52 16.18 6.07
CA SER A 274 23.09 16.65 7.41
C SER A 274 21.59 16.98 7.53
#